data_AF-A0A816FQB5-F1
#
_entry.id   AF-A0A816FQB5-F1
#
_cell.length_a   1.000
_cell.length_b   1.000
_cell.length_c   1.000
_cell.angle_alpha   90.00
_cell.angle_beta   90.00
_cell.angle_gamma   90.00
#
_symmetry.space_group_name_H-M   'P 1'
#
loop_
_entity.id
_entity.type
_entity.pdbx_description
1 polymer ?
#
loop_
_entity_poly.entity_id
_entity_poly.type
_entity_poly.pdbx_seq_one_letter_code
_entity_poly.pdbx_strand_id
1 'polypeptide(L)'
;MLLVFIIYIITVEPDFSPTYYYRFTTQWQGDGKSLGVVNDGINNNQLILATSGYYSGQYWKITSLSNGYFRLTTLWQGDGKSLGVRLDGINNDQLLLYPTNDYAE
;
A
#
# COMPACT_ATOMS: atom_id res chain seq x y z
N MET A 1 14.36 0.19 -20.70
CA MET A 1 13.48 -0.94 -20.37
C MET A 1 12.56 -0.46 -19.25
N LEU A 2 11.32 -0.11 -19.60
CA LEU A 2 10.32 0.38 -18.65
C LEU A 2 9.59 -0.85 -18.11
N LEU A 3 9.78 -1.20 -16.84
CA LEU A 3 8.96 -2.24 -16.21
C LEU A 3 7.65 -1.60 -15.75
N VAL A 4 6.58 -1.88 -16.49
CA VAL A 4 5.23 -1.48 -16.13
C VAL A 4 4.73 -2.39 -15.02
N PHE A 5 4.23 -1.81 -13.94
CA PHE A 5 3.47 -2.51 -12.93
C PHE A 5 2.09 -2.83 -13.55
N ILE A 6 1.92 -4.04 -14.10
CA ILE A 6 0.63 -4.48 -14.63
C ILE A 6 -0.08 -5.26 -13.51
N ILE A 7 -1.01 -4.59 -12.82
CA ILE A 7 -2.05 -5.27 -12.05
C ILE A 7 -3.30 -5.24 -12.91
N TYR A 8 -3.66 -6.39 -13.48
CA TYR A 8 -4.93 -6.62 -14.15
C TYR A 8 -5.78 -7.52 -13.26
N ILE A 9 -6.83 -6.96 -12.66
CA ILE A 9 -7.76 -7.71 -11.80
C ILE A 9 -9.12 -7.69 -12.50
N ILE A 10 -9.55 -8.85 -13.03
CA ILE A 10 -10.95 -9.13 -13.37
C ILE A 10 -11.44 -10.15 -12.36
N THR A 11 -12.45 -9.83 -11.55
CA THR A 11 -13.15 -10.87 -10.79
C THR A 11 -14.59 -10.48 -10.45
N VAL A 12 -15.38 -11.52 -10.13
CA VAL A 12 -16.82 -11.50 -9.91
C VAL A 12 -17.22 -11.83 -8.45
N GLU A 13 -16.29 -11.85 -7.46
CA GLU A 13 -16.46 -11.87 -5.96
C GLU A 13 -15.31 -12.64 -5.23
N PRO A 14 -15.00 -12.35 -3.94
CA PRO A 14 -14.30 -11.16 -3.44
C PRO A 14 -12.76 -11.32 -3.49
N ASP A 15 -12.11 -10.27 -3.97
CA ASP A 15 -10.75 -10.31 -4.52
C ASP A 15 -9.62 -10.41 -3.50
N PHE A 16 -9.87 -10.08 -2.24
CA PHE A 16 -8.89 -10.20 -1.15
C PHE A 16 -9.64 -10.36 0.17
N SER A 17 -9.08 -11.15 1.10
CA SER A 17 -9.71 -11.29 2.42
C SER A 17 -9.46 -10.04 3.26
N PRO A 18 -10.51 -9.45 3.88
CA PRO A 18 -10.34 -8.32 4.79
C PRO A 18 -9.65 -8.71 6.11
N THR A 19 -9.43 -10.01 6.35
CA THR A 19 -8.78 -10.52 7.57
C THR A 19 -7.33 -10.95 7.35
N TYR A 20 -6.85 -10.97 6.10
CA TYR A 20 -5.47 -11.31 5.78
C TYR A 20 -4.63 -10.07 5.48
N TYR A 21 -3.34 -10.22 5.78
CA TYR A 21 -2.32 -9.26 5.40
C TYR A 21 -1.38 -9.88 4.38
N TYR A 22 -0.97 -9.06 3.43
CA TYR A 22 -0.10 -9.42 2.32
C TYR A 22 1.20 -8.66 2.43
N ARG A 23 2.23 -9.16 1.75
CA ARG A 23 3.52 -8.50 1.63
C ARG A 23 3.74 -8.19 0.17
N PHE A 24 4.01 -6.94 -0.15
CA PHE A 24 4.32 -6.53 -1.51
C PHE A 24 5.81 -6.52 -1.72
N THR A 25 6.28 -7.28 -2.71
CA THR A 25 7.68 -7.35 -3.12
C THR A 25 7.79 -6.93 -4.58
N THR A 26 9.01 -6.68 -5.06
CA THR A 26 9.25 -6.47 -6.49
C THR A 26 9.95 -7.67 -7.07
N GLN A 27 9.68 -8.01 -8.33
CA GLN A 27 10.43 -9.07 -9.00
C GLN A 27 11.94 -8.79 -9.02
N TRP A 28 12.34 -7.51 -9.12
CA TRP A 28 13.73 -7.10 -9.17
C TRP A 28 14.50 -7.41 -7.88
N GLN A 29 13.89 -7.17 -6.72
CA GLN A 29 14.55 -7.41 -5.42
C GLN A 29 14.13 -8.73 -4.75
N GLY A 30 13.13 -9.41 -5.33
CA GLY A 30 12.58 -10.66 -4.83
C GLY A 30 12.05 -10.56 -3.40
N ASP A 31 11.90 -11.71 -2.75
CA ASP A 31 11.29 -11.81 -1.42
C ASP A 31 12.17 -11.25 -0.30
N GLY A 32 13.42 -10.88 -0.59
CA GLY A 32 14.33 -10.24 0.35
C GLY A 32 13.98 -8.78 0.67
N LYS A 33 13.16 -8.13 -0.16
CA LYS A 33 12.71 -6.74 0.05
C LYS A 33 11.19 -6.60 -0.06
N SER A 34 10.62 -5.87 0.89
CA SER A 34 9.18 -5.64 1.00
C SER A 34 8.86 -4.16 1.08
N LEU A 35 7.74 -3.77 0.47
CA LEU A 35 7.17 -2.44 0.64
C LEU A 35 6.75 -2.28 2.09
N GLY A 36 7.37 -1.32 2.77
CA GLY A 36 7.05 -0.94 4.13
C GLY A 36 6.91 0.56 4.28
N VAL A 37 6.49 0.96 5.47
CA VAL A 37 6.42 2.36 5.88
C VAL A 37 7.64 2.66 6.74
N VAL A 38 8.29 3.79 6.46
CA VAL A 38 9.36 4.31 7.31
C VAL A 38 8.81 4.61 8.69
N ASN A 39 9.51 4.14 9.73
CA ASN A 39 9.20 4.40 11.13
C ASN A 39 10.45 4.98 11.80
N ASP A 40 10.71 6.26 11.53
CA ASP A 40 11.86 7.03 12.04
C ASP A 40 11.45 8.02 13.16
N GLY A 41 10.17 8.03 13.55
CA GLY A 41 9.62 8.96 14.54
C GLY A 41 9.34 10.37 14.01
N ILE A 42 9.66 10.65 12.75
CA ILE A 42 9.53 11.98 12.12
C ILE A 42 8.62 11.88 10.89
N ASN A 43 8.98 11.02 9.93
CA ASN A 43 8.32 10.78 8.66
C ASN A 43 7.64 9.41 8.63
N ASN A 44 6.63 9.25 9.49
CA ASN A 44 5.87 8.00 9.64
C ASN A 44 4.81 7.80 8.54
N ASN A 45 5.09 8.20 7.31
CA ASN A 45 4.17 8.08 6.17
C ASN A 45 4.86 7.78 4.84
N GLN A 46 6.20 7.81 4.80
CA GLN A 46 6.97 7.53 3.60
C GLN A 46 7.10 6.02 3.37
N LEU A 47 7.15 5.63 2.09
CA LEU A 47 7.30 4.24 1.69
C LEU A 47 8.76 3.89 1.40
N ILE A 48 9.12 2.64 1.64
CA ILE A 48 10.46 2.11 1.37
C ILE A 48 10.39 0.64 1.00
N LEU A 49 11.25 0.19 0.08
CA LEU A 49 11.58 -1.23 -0.07
C LEU A 49 12.66 -1.61 0.95
N ALA A 50 12.24 -2.10 2.11
CA ALA A 50 13.12 -2.49 3.21
C ALA A 50 13.36 -4.01 3.21
N THR A 51 14.38 -4.47 3.95
CA THR A 51 14.58 -5.91 4.19
C THR A 51 13.31 -6.53 4.74
N SER A 52 12.84 -7.60 4.10
CA SER A 52 11.64 -8.33 4.53
C SER A 52 11.82 -8.87 5.94
N GLY A 53 10.82 -8.68 6.80
CA GLY A 53 10.83 -9.16 8.18
C GLY A 53 9.45 -9.09 8.82
N TYR A 54 9.36 -9.47 10.10
CA TYR A 54 8.10 -9.42 10.86
C TYR A 54 7.79 -8.00 11.35
N TYR A 55 7.78 -7.03 10.43
CA TYR A 55 7.50 -5.64 10.71
C TYR A 55 6.06 -5.31 10.36
N SER A 56 5.28 -4.79 11.32
CA SER A 56 3.88 -4.41 11.12
C SER A 56 3.67 -3.41 9.98
N GLY A 57 4.67 -2.59 9.66
CA GLY A 57 4.64 -1.68 8.51
C GLY A 57 4.77 -2.35 7.14
N GLN A 58 5.14 -3.63 7.05
CA GLN A 58 5.29 -4.39 5.80
C GLN A 58 4.11 -5.30 5.48
N TYR A 59 3.14 -5.38 6.40
CA TYR A 59 1.92 -6.18 6.25
C TYR A 59 0.78 -5.28 5.80
N TRP A 60 0.31 -5.49 4.58
CA TRP A 60 -0.72 -4.69 3.92
C TRP A 60 -2.05 -5.42 3.91
N LYS A 61 -3.09 -4.80 4.46
CA LYS A 61 -4.48 -5.23 4.29
C LYS A 61 -5.03 -4.60 3.02
N ILE A 62 -5.72 -5.41 2.23
CA ILE A 62 -6.39 -4.99 1.01
C ILE A 62 -7.89 -5.09 1.27
N THR A 63 -8.57 -3.95 1.27
CA THR A 63 -10.02 -3.87 1.51
C THR A 63 -10.70 -3.40 0.24
N SER A 64 -11.60 -4.23 -0.32
CA SER A 64 -12.41 -3.85 -1.47
C SER A 64 -13.36 -2.70 -1.11
N LEU A 65 -13.51 -1.75 -2.04
CA LEU A 65 -14.47 -0.66 -2.00
C LEU A 65 -15.46 -0.80 -3.18
N SER A 66 -16.40 0.14 -3.30
CA SER A 66 -17.28 0.22 -4.47
C SER A 66 -16.48 0.47 -5.77
N ASN A 67 -17.07 0.15 -6.91
CA ASN A 67 -16.54 0.42 -8.25
C ASN A 67 -15.17 -0.23 -8.56
N GLY A 68 -14.81 -1.32 -7.86
CA GLY A 68 -13.56 -2.05 -8.12
C GLY A 68 -12.30 -1.39 -7.57
N TYR A 69 -12.45 -0.36 -6.71
CA TYR A 69 -11.33 0.26 -6.01
C TYR A 69 -10.94 -0.55 -4.78
N PHE A 70 -9.68 -0.41 -4.35
CA PHE A 70 -9.16 -1.04 -3.14
C PHE A 70 -8.51 -0.01 -2.23
N ARG A 71 -8.71 -0.17 -0.93
CA ARG A 71 -7.97 0.53 0.11
C ARG A 71 -6.84 -0.33 0.61
N LEU A 72 -5.64 0.24 0.65
CA LEU A 72 -4.43 -0.40 1.19
C LEU A 72 -4.06 0.26 2.52
N THR A 73 -4.12 -0.52 3.60
CA THR A 73 -3.69 -0.10 4.95
C THR A 73 -2.60 -1.02 5.46
N THR A 74 -1.79 -0.56 6.42
CA THR A 74 -0.78 -1.44 7.05
C THR A 74 -1.27 -1.97 8.38
N LEU A 75 -0.73 -3.11 8.83
CA LEU A 75 -0.96 -3.61 10.18
C LEU A 75 -0.53 -2.58 11.25
N TRP A 76 0.51 -1.79 10.98
CA TRP A 76 1.02 -0.80 11.92
C TRP A 76 0.07 0.39 12.14
N GLN A 77 -0.30 1.08 11.08
CA GLN A 77 -1.12 2.29 11.19
C GLN A 77 -2.63 2.00 11.17
N GLY A 78 -2.99 0.73 10.94
CA GLY A 78 -4.36 0.26 10.92
C GLY A 78 -5.20 1.00 9.88
N ASP A 79 -6.51 1.02 10.11
CA ASP A 79 -7.47 1.62 9.19
C ASP A 79 -7.54 3.15 9.27
N GLY A 80 -6.76 3.76 10.16
CA GLY A 80 -6.68 5.22 10.27
C GLY A 80 -5.82 5.87 9.18
N LYS A 81 -4.97 5.10 8.49
CA LYS A 81 -4.13 5.61 7.39
C LYS A 81 -4.03 4.63 6.22
N SER A 82 -4.19 5.17 5.01
CA SER A 82 -4.18 4.40 3.76
C SER A 82 -3.22 4.97 2.73
N LEU A 83 -2.78 4.11 1.82
CA LEU A 83 -1.93 4.50 0.69
C LEU A 83 -2.68 5.49 -0.20
N GLY A 84 -2.02 6.60 -0.53
CA GLY A 84 -2.57 7.60 -1.43
C GLY A 84 -1.47 8.33 -2.20
N VAL A 85 -1.89 9.07 -3.22
CA VAL A 85 -1.03 9.93 -4.02
C VAL A 85 -1.06 11.34 -3.40
N ARG A 86 0.09 11.99 -3.34
CA ARG A 86 0.19 13.41 -2.96
C ARG A 86 -0.52 14.27 -4.00
N LEU A 87 -1.30 15.24 -3.55
CA LEU A 87 -2.09 16.13 -4.40
C LEU A 87 -1.83 17.59 -4.02
N ASP A 88 -0.59 18.06 -4.18
CA ASP A 88 -0.20 19.44 -3.88
C ASP A 88 -0.11 20.32 -5.14
N GLY A 89 -0.50 19.80 -6.30
CA GLY A 89 -0.46 20.51 -7.58
C GLY A 89 0.93 20.59 -8.22
N ILE A 90 1.96 20.04 -7.56
CA ILE A 90 3.36 20.07 -8.04
C ILE A 90 3.94 18.65 -8.11
N ASN A 91 3.67 17.81 -7.13
CA ASN A 91 4.19 16.45 -6.96
C ASN A 91 3.02 15.46 -6.88
N ASN A 92 2.33 15.26 -8.01
CA ASN A 92 1.15 14.41 -8.12
C ASN A 92 1.47 12.93 -8.41
N ASP A 93 2.69 12.50 -8.10
CA ASP A 93 3.23 11.17 -8.37
C ASP A 93 3.81 10.49 -7.11
N GLN A 94 3.95 11.22 -6.01
CA GLN A 94 4.50 10.68 -4.77
C GLN A 94 3.45 9.90 -3.98
N LEU A 95 3.74 8.63 -3.67
CA LEU A 95 2.91 7.80 -2.80
C LEU A 95 3.30 7.96 -1.32
N LEU A 96 2.31 8.18 -0.46
CA LEU A 96 2.46 8.31 1.00
C LEU A 96 1.27 7.67 1.72
N LEU A 97 1.37 7.47 3.04
CA LEU A 97 0.21 7.20 3.89
C LEU A 97 -0.48 8.49 4.34
N TYR A 98 -1.77 8.58 4.05
CA TYR A 98 -2.65 9.68 4.44
C TYR A 98 -3.71 9.22 5.43
N PRO A 99 -4.26 10.13 6.27
CA PRO A 99 -5.47 9.83 7.03
C PRO A 99 -6.53 9.23 6.12
N THR A 100 -7.07 8.09 6.51
CA THR A 100 -8.15 7.46 5.75
C THR A 100 -9.40 8.31 5.88
N ASN A 101 -9.96 8.70 4.74
CA ASN A 101 -11.26 9.35 4.64
C ASN A 101 -12.17 8.50 3.75
N ASP A 102 -13.47 8.80 3.77
CA ASP A 102 -14.47 8.05 3.00
C ASP A 102 -14.52 8.43 1.51
N TYR A 103 -13.66 9.35 1.07
CA TYR A 103 -13.57 9.75 -0.33
C TYR A 103 -12.86 8.65 -1.12
N ALA A 104 -13.66 7.73 -1.64
CA ALA A 104 -13.35 6.93 -2.81
C ALA A 104 -13.84 7.70 -4.05
N GLU A 105 -13.09 8.70 -4.47
CA GLU A 105 -13.16 9.21 -5.86
C GLU A 105 -11.88 8.79 -6.60
#